data_AF-B1PT99-F1
#
_entry.id   AF-B1PT99-F1
#
_cell.length_a   1.000
_cell.length_b   1.000
_cell.length_c   1.000
_cell.angle_alpha   90.00
_cell.angle_beta   90.00
_cell.angle_gamma   90.00
#
_symmetry.space_group_name_H-M   'P 1'
#
loop_
_entity.id
_entity.type
_entity.pdbx_description
1 polymer ?
#
loop_
_entity_poly.entity_id
_entity_poly.type
_entity_poly.pdbx_seq_one_letter_code
_entity_poly.pdbx_strand_id
1 'polypeptide(L)'
;HMPLTSACFNVSNLALCGMPFLAGFYSKDMILEVVMISNINLFSFFLFFFSTGLTVCYSFRLVYYSMTGDLNNMSLNMLNDEGWIMLRGMLGLLFMTIIGGSLLNWLMFSSPYMICLPFYMKMLTLFVCIFGGLSGYLISIINLYSVNKSLKNYFSSMFMGSMWFMPYIATYGIIYWP
;
A
#
# COMPACT_ATOMS: atom_id res chain seq x y z
N HIS A 1 6.91 -22.07 -8.84
CA HIS A 1 5.99 -20.91 -8.82
C HIS A 1 4.86 -21.19 -7.86
N MET A 2 4.35 -20.16 -7.18
CA MET A 2 3.35 -20.29 -6.11
C MET A 2 2.07 -19.52 -6.50
N PRO A 3 1.16 -20.14 -7.28
CA PRO A 3 0.06 -19.43 -7.93
C PRO A 3 -1.06 -19.01 -6.97
N LEU A 4 -1.33 -19.81 -5.93
CA LEU A 4 -2.42 -19.49 -5.00
C LEU A 4 -2.00 -18.35 -4.06
N THR A 5 -0.79 -18.44 -3.49
CA THR A 5 -0.25 -17.39 -2.62
C THR A 5 -0.09 -16.07 -3.37
N SER A 6 0.36 -16.10 -4.62
CA SER A 6 0.47 -14.88 -5.43
C SER A 6 -0.87 -14.22 -5.73
N ALA A 7 -1.91 -14.99 -6.05
CA ALA A 7 -3.26 -14.47 -6.21
C ALA A 7 -3.79 -13.84 -4.91
N CYS A 8 -3.68 -14.55 -3.78
CA CYS A 8 -4.11 -14.06 -2.48
C CYS A 8 -3.41 -12.76 -2.10
N PHE A 9 -2.10 -12.71 -2.35
CA PHE A 9 -1.27 -11.56 -2.07
C PHE A 9 -1.68 -10.34 -2.90
N ASN A 10 -1.88 -10.51 -4.21
CA ASN A 10 -2.30 -9.41 -5.09
C ASN A 10 -3.68 -8.86 -4.72
N VAL A 11 -4.64 -9.72 -4.37
CA VAL A 11 -5.97 -9.26 -3.91
C VAL A 11 -5.85 -8.45 -2.62
N SER A 12 -5.03 -8.90 -1.66
CA SER A 12 -4.82 -8.15 -0.41
C SER A 12 -4.14 -6.79 -0.63
N ASN A 13 -3.18 -6.69 -1.55
CA ASN A 13 -2.54 -5.43 -1.91
C ASN A 13 -3.52 -4.46 -2.58
N LEU A 14 -4.38 -4.96 -3.48
CA LEU A 14 -5.42 -4.13 -4.11
C LEU A 14 -6.45 -3.64 -3.07
N ALA A 15 -6.77 -4.46 -2.07
CA ALA A 15 -7.63 -4.05 -0.97
C ALA A 15 -6.98 -2.92 -0.14
N LEU A 16 -5.66 -2.97 0.12
CA LEU A 16 -4.92 -1.90 0.81
C LEU A 16 -4.91 -0.57 0.01
N CYS A 17 -4.86 -0.67 -1.32
CA CYS A 17 -4.93 0.50 -2.21
C CYS A 17 -6.30 1.17 -2.22
N GLY A 18 -7.36 0.47 -1.81
CA GLY A 18 -8.73 0.99 -1.86
C GLY A 18 -9.38 0.88 -3.23
N MET A 19 -9.01 -0.14 -4.03
CA MET A 19 -9.70 -0.42 -5.29
C MET A 19 -11.21 -0.63 -5.06
N PRO A 20 -12.10 -0.13 -5.96
CA PRO A 20 -13.54 -0.24 -5.78
C PRO A 20 -14.00 -1.68 -5.50
N PHE A 21 -15.00 -1.79 -4.63
CA PHE A 21 -15.63 -3.04 -4.15
C PHE A 21 -14.83 -3.92 -3.18
N LEU A 22 -13.54 -3.65 -2.95
CA LEU A 22 -12.76 -4.35 -1.92
C LEU A 22 -12.91 -3.67 -0.55
N ALA A 23 -12.57 -4.37 0.54
CA ALA A 23 -12.78 -3.87 1.89
C ALA A 23 -12.18 -2.48 2.16
N GLY A 24 -11.03 -2.15 1.56
CA GLY A 24 -10.39 -0.85 1.75
C GLY A 24 -11.14 0.32 1.13
N PHE A 25 -11.99 0.10 0.12
CA PHE A 25 -12.82 1.17 -0.45
C PHE A 25 -13.84 1.68 0.58
N TYR A 26 -14.50 0.78 1.30
CA TYR A 26 -15.54 1.11 2.26
C TYR A 26 -15.05 1.94 3.46
N SER A 27 -13.79 1.80 3.84
CA SER A 27 -13.20 2.57 4.95
C SER A 27 -12.39 3.76 4.46
N LYS A 28 -11.39 3.54 3.60
CA LYS A 28 -10.40 4.55 3.24
C LYS A 28 -10.98 5.67 2.39
N ASP A 29 -11.84 5.36 1.42
CA ASP A 29 -12.47 6.38 0.56
C ASP A 29 -13.46 7.22 1.37
N MET A 30 -14.28 6.57 2.21
CA MET A 30 -15.19 7.25 3.13
C MET A 30 -14.45 8.20 4.09
N ILE A 31 -13.32 7.80 4.66
CA ILE A 31 -12.52 8.66 5.54
C ILE A 31 -12.01 9.89 4.78
N LEU A 32 -11.48 9.72 3.56
CA LEU A 32 -10.96 10.83 2.75
C LEU A 32 -12.05 11.81 2.34
N GLU A 33 -13.26 11.32 2.11
CA GLU A 33 -14.42 12.15 1.82
C GLU A 33 -14.91 12.95 3.03
N VAL A 34 -14.89 12.37 4.23
CA VAL A 34 -15.20 13.10 5.46
C VAL A 34 -14.13 14.19 5.72
N VAL A 35 -12.86 13.87 5.47
CA VAL A 35 -11.75 14.83 5.54
C VAL A 35 -11.97 16.02 4.59
N MET A 36 -12.48 15.77 3.38
CA MET A 36 -12.80 16.82 2.40
C MET A 36 -13.92 17.78 2.84
N ILE A 37 -14.94 17.28 3.55
CA ILE A 37 -16.03 18.12 4.08
C ILE A 37 -15.57 18.88 5.34
N SER A 38 -14.71 18.26 6.15
CA SER A 38 -14.26 18.87 7.39
C SER A 38 -13.33 20.06 7.16
N ASN A 39 -13.39 21.04 8.06
CA ASN A 39 -12.53 22.23 8.03
C ASN A 39 -11.10 21.89 8.52
N ILE A 40 -10.35 21.15 7.70
CA ILE A 40 -8.95 20.79 7.95
C ILE A 40 -8.03 21.81 7.28
N ASN A 41 -6.87 22.09 7.91
CA ASN A 41 -5.86 22.97 7.33
C ASN A 41 -5.38 22.45 5.96
N LEU A 42 -5.08 23.36 5.04
CA LEU A 42 -4.61 23.02 3.69
C LEU A 42 -3.36 22.11 3.71
N PHE A 43 -2.46 22.31 4.68
CA PHE A 43 -1.26 21.50 4.81
C PHE A 43 -1.58 20.05 5.17
N SER A 44 -2.42 19.82 6.17
CA SER A 44 -2.89 18.47 6.54
C SER A 44 -3.68 17.81 5.42
N PHE A 45 -4.51 18.58 4.71
CA PHE A 45 -5.21 18.10 3.53
C PHE A 45 -4.23 17.55 2.48
N PHE A 46 -3.21 18.32 2.12
CA PHE A 46 -2.17 17.89 1.19
C PHE A 46 -1.46 16.62 1.68
N LEU A 47 -1.09 16.54 2.95
CA LEU A 47 -0.42 15.38 3.52
C LEU A 47 -1.28 14.10 3.45
N PHE A 48 -2.60 14.18 3.68
CA PHE A 48 -3.47 13.02 3.54
C PHE A 48 -3.45 12.48 2.11
N PHE A 49 -3.68 13.32 1.11
CA PHE A 49 -3.69 12.87 -0.29
C PHE A 49 -2.31 12.42 -0.77
N PHE A 50 -1.24 13.12 -0.36
CA PHE A 50 0.12 12.70 -0.69
C PHE A 50 0.46 11.34 -0.07
N SER A 51 0.09 11.12 1.19
CA SER A 51 0.28 9.82 1.85
C SER A 51 -0.49 8.71 1.15
N THR A 52 -1.73 8.97 0.68
CA THR A 52 -2.51 7.98 -0.07
C THR A 52 -1.87 7.64 -1.40
N GLY A 53 -1.34 8.64 -2.14
CA GLY A 53 -0.61 8.40 -3.38
C GLY A 53 0.63 7.54 -3.14
N LEU A 54 1.44 7.87 -2.12
CA LEU A 54 2.60 7.08 -1.73
C LEU A 54 2.22 5.65 -1.32
N THR A 55 1.04 5.45 -0.72
CA THR A 55 0.60 4.10 -0.37
C THR A 55 0.41 3.21 -1.58
N VAL A 56 -0.16 3.78 -2.63
CA VAL A 56 -0.34 3.08 -3.89
C VAL A 56 1.03 2.88 -4.57
N CYS A 57 1.92 3.88 -4.56
CA CYS A 57 3.26 3.73 -5.13
C CYS A 57 4.05 2.55 -4.53
N TYR A 58 4.07 2.41 -3.20
CA TYR A 58 4.84 1.32 -2.58
C TYR A 58 4.20 -0.05 -2.84
N SER A 59 2.87 -0.14 -2.90
CA SER A 59 2.17 -1.41 -3.12
C SER A 59 2.46 -1.96 -4.53
N PHE A 60 2.42 -1.11 -5.56
CA PHE A 60 2.74 -1.51 -6.93
C PHE A 60 4.23 -1.82 -7.11
N ARG A 61 5.12 -1.10 -6.42
CA ARG A 61 6.54 -1.46 -6.34
C ARG A 61 6.72 -2.88 -5.77
N LEU A 62 5.96 -3.22 -4.73
CA LEU A 62 6.03 -4.53 -4.11
C LEU A 62 5.53 -5.62 -5.07
N VAL A 63 4.39 -5.41 -5.73
CA VAL A 63 3.87 -6.32 -6.76
C VAL A 63 4.90 -6.54 -7.86
N TYR A 64 5.63 -5.49 -8.27
CA TYR A 64 6.68 -5.62 -9.28
C TYR A 64 7.79 -6.58 -8.84
N TYR A 65 8.38 -6.35 -7.67
CA TYR A 65 9.52 -7.15 -7.20
C TYR A 65 9.16 -8.58 -6.78
N SER A 66 7.90 -8.84 -6.42
CA SER A 66 7.46 -10.16 -5.94
C SER A 66 6.86 -11.04 -7.03
N MET A 67 6.12 -10.46 -7.99
CA MET A 67 5.31 -11.24 -8.93
C MET A 67 5.66 -11.05 -10.40
N THR A 68 5.95 -9.82 -10.83
CA THR A 68 6.17 -9.55 -12.27
C THR A 68 7.63 -9.56 -12.69
N GLY A 69 8.55 -9.31 -11.75
CA GLY A 69 9.99 -9.34 -12.00
C GLY A 69 10.55 -10.75 -12.12
N ASP A 70 11.79 -10.84 -12.60
CA ASP A 70 12.52 -12.09 -12.67
C ASP A 70 12.83 -12.65 -11.28
N LEU A 71 12.89 -13.99 -11.19
CA LEU A 71 13.22 -14.69 -9.97
C LEU A 71 14.71 -14.48 -9.62
N ASN A 72 14.98 -13.58 -8.68
CA ASN A 72 16.33 -13.30 -8.17
C ASN A 72 16.82 -14.30 -7.11
N ASN A 73 16.16 -15.44 -6.97
CA ASN A 73 16.51 -16.44 -5.98
C ASN A 73 17.61 -17.38 -6.50
N MET A 74 18.33 -18.06 -5.61
CA MET A 74 19.42 -18.97 -5.99
C MET A 74 18.93 -20.13 -6.89
N SER A 75 19.82 -20.74 -7.67
CA SER A 75 19.45 -21.81 -8.62
C SER A 75 18.78 -23.03 -7.98
N LEU A 76 18.99 -23.27 -6.68
CA LEU A 76 18.40 -24.37 -5.91
C LEU A 76 17.28 -23.88 -4.98
N ASN A 77 16.17 -23.38 -5.55
CA ASN A 77 15.01 -23.03 -4.73
C ASN A 77 14.00 -24.16 -4.63
N MET A 78 13.68 -24.54 -3.40
CA MET A 78 12.58 -25.46 -3.10
C MET A 78 11.28 -24.68 -2.91
N LEU A 79 10.74 -24.12 -3.99
CA LEU A 79 9.43 -23.45 -3.96
C LEU A 79 8.31 -24.50 -3.93
N ASN A 80 7.60 -24.62 -2.81
CA ASN A 80 6.44 -25.49 -2.69
C ASN A 80 5.25 -24.74 -2.06
N ASP A 81 4.05 -24.94 -2.62
CA ASP A 81 2.79 -24.33 -2.19
C ASP A 81 1.84 -25.37 -1.56
N GLU A 82 2.28 -26.60 -1.29
CA GLU A 82 1.42 -27.74 -0.88
C GLU A 82 0.93 -27.73 0.58
N GLY A 83 1.33 -26.75 1.39
CA GLY A 83 0.96 -26.67 2.80
C GLY A 83 -0.52 -26.37 3.02
N TRP A 84 -1.38 -27.39 3.04
CA TRP A 84 -2.84 -27.25 3.17
C TRP A 84 -3.31 -26.41 4.36
N ILE A 85 -2.65 -26.51 5.51
CA ILE A 85 -2.97 -25.71 6.70
C ILE A 85 -2.74 -24.22 6.45
N MET A 86 -1.63 -23.87 5.78
CA MET A 86 -1.30 -22.49 5.41
C MET A 86 -2.29 -21.96 4.35
N LEU A 87 -2.54 -22.73 3.29
CA LEU A 87 -3.46 -22.34 2.22
C LEU A 87 -4.88 -22.10 2.74
N ARG A 88 -5.38 -22.96 3.64
CA ARG A 88 -6.71 -22.81 4.23
C ARG A 88 -6.83 -21.51 5.03
N GLY A 89 -5.79 -21.13 5.78
CA GLY A 89 -5.75 -19.85 6.49
C GLY A 89 -5.79 -18.65 5.55
N MET A 90 -4.97 -18.67 4.50
CA MET A 90 -4.92 -17.57 3.52
C MET A 90 -6.22 -17.43 2.73
N LEU A 91 -6.84 -18.53 2.31
CA LEU A 91 -8.13 -18.50 1.62
C LEU A 91 -9.24 -17.94 2.51
N GLY A 92 -9.29 -18.34 3.80
CA GLY A 92 -10.25 -17.80 4.75
C GLY A 92 -10.15 -16.28 4.90
N LEU A 93 -8.92 -15.75 4.96
CA LEU A 93 -8.68 -14.31 5.00
C LEU A 93 -9.08 -13.62 3.69
N LEU A 94 -8.82 -14.22 2.53
CA LEU A 94 -9.20 -13.65 1.24
C LEU A 94 -10.72 -13.50 1.08
N PHE A 95 -11.52 -14.45 1.57
CA PHE A 95 -12.97 -14.29 1.58
C PHE A 95 -13.40 -13.07 2.42
N MET A 96 -12.73 -12.85 3.56
CA MET A 96 -13.03 -11.71 4.42
C MET A 96 -12.55 -10.37 3.82
N THR A 97 -11.47 -10.32 3.04
CA THR A 97 -11.04 -9.07 2.40
C THR A 97 -11.99 -8.60 1.30
N ILE A 98 -12.72 -9.52 0.67
CA ILE A 98 -13.71 -9.19 -0.37
C ILE A 98 -15.05 -8.80 0.27
N ILE A 99 -15.57 -9.64 1.18
CA ILE A 99 -16.94 -9.51 1.69
C ILE A 99 -16.98 -8.72 3.01
N GLY A 100 -15.93 -8.83 3.83
CA GLY A 100 -15.94 -8.31 5.20
C GLY A 100 -16.11 -6.80 5.29
N GLY A 101 -15.54 -6.03 4.34
CA GLY A 101 -15.67 -4.58 4.36
C GLY A 101 -17.09 -4.09 4.09
N SER A 102 -17.80 -4.70 3.13
CA SER A 102 -19.19 -4.34 2.84
C SER A 102 -20.13 -4.76 3.98
N LEU A 103 -19.95 -5.97 4.52
CA LEU A 103 -20.72 -6.46 5.67
C LEU A 103 -20.55 -5.54 6.88
N LEU A 104 -19.32 -5.17 7.22
CA LEU A 104 -19.05 -4.29 8.36
C LEU A 104 -19.63 -2.89 8.14
N ASN A 105 -19.55 -2.36 6.91
CA ASN A 105 -20.13 -1.06 6.59
C ASN A 105 -21.66 -1.04 6.83
N TRP A 106 -22.36 -2.10 6.41
CA TRP A 106 -23.80 -2.23 6.65
C TRP A 106 -24.18 -2.46 8.11
N LEU A 107 -23.35 -3.17 8.87
CA LEU A 107 -23.61 -3.45 10.28
C LEU A 107 -23.32 -2.26 11.19
N MET A 108 -22.21 -1.54 10.95
CA MET A 108 -21.74 -0.48 11.83
C MET A 108 -22.47 0.85 11.61
N PHE A 109 -22.79 1.20 10.35
CA PHE A 109 -23.45 2.46 10.04
C PHE A 109 -24.96 2.28 9.94
N SER A 110 -25.65 2.53 11.07
CA SER A 110 -27.11 2.48 11.16
C SER A 110 -27.81 3.59 10.35
N SER A 111 -27.14 4.72 10.12
CA SER A 111 -27.59 5.80 9.24
C SER A 111 -26.49 6.18 8.26
N PRO A 112 -26.70 6.08 6.94
CA PRO A 112 -25.71 6.51 5.97
C PRO A 112 -25.53 8.03 6.05
N TYR A 113 -24.33 8.50 6.42
CA TYR A 113 -23.98 9.90 6.30
C TYR A 113 -23.90 10.26 4.81
N MET A 114 -24.78 11.15 4.33
CA MET A 114 -24.73 11.63 2.96
C MET A 114 -23.63 12.69 2.82
N ILE A 115 -22.55 12.32 2.13
CA ILE A 115 -21.42 13.19 1.83
C ILE A 115 -21.71 13.91 0.51
N CYS A 116 -22.08 15.18 0.59
CA CYS A 116 -22.34 16.02 -0.59
C CYS A 116 -21.05 16.76 -1.00
N LEU A 117 -20.36 16.26 -2.03
CA LEU A 117 -19.15 16.86 -2.59
C LEU A 117 -19.35 17.22 -4.07
N PRO A 118 -18.70 18.28 -4.58
CA PRO A 118 -18.65 18.55 -6.02
C PRO A 118 -17.90 17.42 -6.73
N PHE A 119 -18.25 17.17 -8.00
CA PHE A 119 -17.70 16.05 -8.79
C PHE A 119 -16.17 15.98 -8.80
N TYR A 120 -15.50 17.14 -8.89
CA TYR A 120 -14.03 17.22 -8.89
C TYR A 120 -13.39 16.68 -7.60
N MET A 121 -13.99 16.97 -6.44
CA MET A 121 -13.47 16.49 -5.15
C MET A 121 -13.76 15.01 -4.94
N LYS A 122 -14.94 14.55 -5.38
CA LYS A 122 -15.32 13.13 -5.28
C LYS A 122 -14.40 12.22 -6.10
N MET A 123 -13.98 12.65 -7.29
CA MET A 123 -13.09 11.84 -8.14
C MET A 123 -11.61 11.95 -7.75
N LEU A 124 -11.25 12.86 -6.84
CA LEU A 124 -9.84 13.15 -6.52
C LEU A 124 -9.11 11.94 -5.92
N THR A 125 -9.76 11.16 -5.05
CA THR A 125 -9.18 9.96 -4.44
C THR A 125 -8.78 8.93 -5.49
N LEU A 126 -9.66 8.68 -6.45
CA LEU A 126 -9.41 7.78 -7.58
C LEU A 126 -8.25 8.27 -8.46
N PHE A 127 -8.21 9.56 -8.80
CA PHE A 127 -7.10 10.13 -9.58
C PHE A 127 -5.76 9.97 -8.88
N VAL A 128 -5.70 10.24 -7.57
CA VAL A 128 -4.48 10.06 -6.77
C VAL A 128 -4.04 8.60 -6.75
N CYS A 129 -4.97 7.65 -6.66
CA CYS A 129 -4.64 6.22 -6.71
C CYS A 129 -4.07 5.80 -8.07
N ILE A 130 -4.69 6.24 -9.18
CA ILE A 130 -4.20 5.91 -10.53
C ILE A 130 -2.81 6.50 -10.76
N PHE A 131 -2.61 7.78 -10.40
CA PHE A 131 -1.31 8.44 -10.55
C PHE A 131 -0.23 7.79 -9.68
N GLY A 132 -0.56 7.42 -8.43
CA GLY A 132 0.33 6.69 -7.54
C GLY A 132 0.72 5.31 -8.10
N GLY A 133 -0.24 4.56 -8.63
CA GLY A 133 0.02 3.25 -9.22
C GLY A 133 0.93 3.32 -10.45
N LEU A 134 0.63 4.23 -11.38
CA LEU A 134 1.44 4.45 -12.57
C LEU A 134 2.86 4.87 -12.23
N SER A 135 3.03 5.84 -11.33
CA SER A 135 4.36 6.30 -10.91
C SER A 135 5.14 5.20 -10.19
N GLY A 136 4.52 4.45 -9.28
CA GLY A 136 5.16 3.34 -8.59
C GLY A 136 5.67 2.25 -9.54
N TYR A 137 4.85 1.88 -10.52
CA TYR A 137 5.23 0.87 -11.52
C TYR A 137 6.35 1.38 -12.45
N LEU A 138 6.25 2.62 -12.96
CA LEU A 138 7.29 3.21 -13.81
C LEU A 138 8.64 3.37 -13.09
N ILE A 139 8.64 3.72 -11.80
CA ILE A 139 9.86 3.78 -10.99
C ILE A 139 10.49 2.40 -10.81
N SER A 140 9.69 1.34 -10.82
CA SER A 140 10.21 -0.03 -10.66
C SER A 140 10.78 -0.61 -11.96
N ILE A 141 10.27 -0.21 -13.13
CA ILE A 141 10.78 -0.61 -14.46
C ILE A 141 11.99 0.24 -14.84
N ILE A 142 13.02 0.22 -14.01
CA ILE A 142 14.30 0.83 -14.33
C ILE A 142 15.20 -0.26 -14.88
N ASN A 143 15.42 -0.24 -16.20
CA ASN A 143 16.26 -1.21 -16.89
C ASN A 143 17.75 -1.05 -16.53
N LEU A 144 18.49 -2.15 -16.73
CA LEU A 144 19.93 -2.32 -16.46
C LEU A 144 20.85 -1.25 -17.11
N TYR A 145 20.39 -0.57 -18.15
CA TYR A 145 21.16 0.49 -18.83
C TYR A 145 21.10 1.86 -18.16
N SER A 146 20.39 1.98 -17.04
CA SER A 146 20.36 3.23 -16.28
C SER A 146 21.42 3.22 -15.17
N VAL A 147 22.11 4.35 -14.98
CA VAL A 147 23.00 4.54 -13.83
C VAL A 147 22.19 4.39 -12.54
N ASN A 148 22.72 3.64 -11.57
CA ASN A 148 22.13 3.48 -10.24
C ASN A 148 21.93 4.85 -9.56
N LYS A 149 20.72 5.41 -9.70
CA LYS A 149 20.35 6.74 -9.17
C LYS A 149 20.47 6.80 -7.65
N SER A 150 20.24 5.67 -6.96
CA SER A 150 20.43 5.55 -5.51
C SER A 150 21.88 5.72 -5.08
N LEU A 151 22.83 5.15 -5.83
CA LEU A 151 24.26 5.32 -5.56
C LEU A 151 24.71 6.77 -5.80
N LYS A 152 24.15 7.43 -6.82
CA LYS A 152 24.44 8.86 -7.08
C LYS A 152 23.98 9.76 -5.93
N ASN A 153 22.80 9.48 -5.36
CA ASN A 153 22.27 10.20 -4.19
C ASN A 153 22.29 9.31 -2.94
N TYR A 154 23.49 8.90 -2.53
CA TYR A 154 23.67 7.99 -1.40
C TYR A 154 23.14 8.56 -0.08
N PHE A 155 23.39 9.84 0.21
CA PHE A 155 22.94 10.46 1.46
C PHE A 155 21.41 10.43 1.62
N SER A 156 20.67 10.81 0.57
CA SER A 156 19.21 10.83 0.66
C SER A 156 18.61 9.42 0.70
N SER A 157 19.21 8.46 -0.01
CA SER A 157 18.77 7.06 0.05
C SER A 157 19.03 6.44 1.42
N MET A 158 20.18 6.73 2.04
CA MET A 158 20.47 6.28 3.41
C MET A 158 19.57 6.94 4.46
N PHE A 159 19.28 8.23 4.33
CA PHE A 159 18.38 8.93 5.24
C PHE A 159 16.95 8.33 5.20
N MET A 160 16.42 8.09 4.00
CA MET A 160 15.07 7.51 3.86
C MET A 160 15.04 6.02 4.23
N GLY A 161 16.11 5.26 3.94
CA GLY A 161 16.19 3.84 4.27
C GLY A 161 16.34 3.53 5.76
N SER A 162 16.98 4.42 6.52
CA SER A 162 17.20 4.27 7.97
C SER A 162 16.06 4.83 8.84
N MET A 163 14.86 5.06 8.26
CA MET A 163 13.73 5.72 8.94
C MET A 163 14.14 7.07 9.56
N TRP A 164 14.74 7.95 8.75
CA TRP A 164 15.22 9.27 9.17
C TRP A 164 16.23 9.23 10.34
N PHE A 165 17.03 8.17 10.41
CA PHE A 165 17.95 7.88 11.53
C PHE A 165 17.28 7.84 12.92
N MET A 166 15.94 7.73 12.99
CA MET A 166 15.20 7.73 14.25
C MET A 166 15.64 6.60 15.20
N PRO A 167 15.94 5.36 14.74
CA PRO A 167 16.50 4.33 15.60
C PRO A 167 17.81 4.76 16.26
N TYR A 168 18.74 5.34 15.49
CA TYR A 168 20.03 5.78 16.01
C TYR A 168 19.88 6.89 17.05
N ILE A 169 19.01 7.88 16.80
CA ILE A 169 18.74 8.97 17.75
C ILE A 169 18.16 8.41 19.06
N ALA A 170 17.22 7.47 18.96
CA ALA A 170 16.57 6.88 20.13
C ALA A 170 17.52 5.99 20.94
N THR A 171 18.39 5.20 20.30
CA THR A 171 19.21 4.19 21.00
C THR A 171 20.55 4.71 21.50
N TYR A 172 21.21 5.64 20.79
CA TYR A 172 22.57 6.08 21.14
C TYR A 172 22.66 6.75 22.53
N GLY A 173 21.61 7.46 22.95
CA GLY A 173 21.56 8.07 24.29
C GLY A 173 21.31 7.08 25.42
N ILE A 174 20.71 5.92 25.13
CA ILE A 174 20.28 4.93 26.13
C ILE A 174 21.38 3.90 26.39
N ILE A 175 22.20 3.57 25.39
CA ILE A 175 23.29 2.57 25.47
C ILE A 175 24.52 3.10 26.23
N TYR A 176 24.46 4.31 26.81
CA TYR A 176 25.56 4.86 27.61
C TYR A 176 25.76 4.16 28.97
N TRP A 177 24.77 3.41 29.44
CA TRP A 177 24.89 2.58 30.64
C TRP A 177 24.85 1.10 30.24
N PRO A 178 25.79 0.28 30.76
CA PRO A 178 25.84 -1.16 30.47
C PRO A 178 24.57 -1.90 30.92
#